data_AF-A0A2E7AET8-F1
#
_entry.id   AF-A0A2E7AET8-F1
#
_cell.length_a   1.000
_cell.length_b   1.000
_cell.length_c   1.000
_cell.angle_alpha   90.00
_cell.angle_beta   90.00
_cell.angle_gamma   90.00
#
_symmetry.space_group_name_H-M   'P 1'
#
loop_
_entity.id
_entity.type
_entity.pdbx_description
1 polymer ?
#
loop_
_entity_poly.entity_id
_entity_poly.type
_entity_poly.pdbx_seq_one_letter_code
_entity_poly.pdbx_strand_id
1 'polypeptide(L)'
;MNHYPEEESEAHSISQITHALSPFLRSVLLGVMLLPHAATGDPDLRSDLSFFKDPTCTELKSGIGLRHLERFKSDLFRGVARSLLEGTYDATHRAASYRAYPSPSALQRTIKLGDGFSRYENITGVYLEKGNHIVLAGETGGRAISLLIPDWTRKPPPGIDPSRDPAGWGLKRQEIAIKPGLNIVTVRKSGLVYLSYYDDNPEEAPPVVIHFPTGKVNGYFDSSEHNNEDWNRLLDSAIAPILDARGKHIQVAYPVEWLNVHTRGKGVELMHNYDTMLLHHYTILGLVKYGKIPPNRILARVNYNYYMFRDRDGVAYFGNKGTMRMVADPDVVTKGDPCWGFCHEAGHVLQLRPQITWGGMTEVSCNIFSMYTRGRMGNPSRLSAQKNYAKARKSIINSNPRISYLQDPDVFNRLVPFWQLHLFFAKHGQPDFYADVMEEMRSRPDAGRGNDSILNQFQFIRICCDVGKLDLTDFFEKWGFFRVGEIKLKDYRDYRFLVTPEMVAETRSYIARKNYSKPPEDLTLLED
;
A
#
# COMPACT_ATOMS: atom_id res chain seq x y z
N MET A 1 2.99 15.14 -17.97
CA MET A 1 4.42 14.94 -17.71
C MET A 1 4.62 15.29 -16.23
N ASN A 2 4.40 14.32 -15.35
CA ASN A 2 4.53 14.50 -13.91
C ASN A 2 5.96 14.10 -13.53
N HIS A 3 6.75 15.06 -13.10
CA HIS A 3 8.11 14.82 -12.63
C HIS A 3 8.03 14.37 -11.17
N TYR A 4 8.22 13.06 -10.93
CA TYR A 4 8.52 12.55 -9.60
C TYR A 4 10.05 12.67 -9.40
N PRO A 5 10.52 13.35 -8.33
CA PRO A 5 11.91 13.25 -7.91
C PRO A 5 12.14 11.93 -7.18
N GLU A 6 13.23 11.25 -7.53
CA GLU A 6 13.70 10.00 -6.94
C GLU A 6 13.97 10.16 -5.43
N GLU A 7 13.52 9.19 -4.62
CA GLU A 7 14.14 8.88 -3.32
C GLU A 7 15.04 7.67 -3.54
N GLU A 8 16.36 7.87 -3.40
CA GLU A 8 17.36 6.81 -3.35
C GLU A 8 17.02 5.83 -2.21
N SER A 9 16.68 4.60 -2.57
CA SER A 9 16.67 3.50 -1.62
C SER A 9 18.09 2.96 -1.47
N GLU A 10 18.83 3.43 -0.47
CA GLU A 10 20.02 2.72 0.01
C GLU A 10 19.59 1.41 0.65
N ALA A 11 19.56 0.35 -0.15
CA ALA A 11 19.60 -1.03 0.32
C ALA A 11 21.03 -1.52 0.12
N HIS A 12 21.83 -1.51 1.18
CA HIS A 12 23.19 -2.04 1.16
C HIS A 12 23.20 -3.54 0.82
N SER A 13 23.83 -3.86 -0.31
CA SER A 13 24.30 -5.19 -0.67
C SER A 13 25.54 -5.53 0.16
N ILE A 14 25.40 -6.41 1.15
CA ILE A 14 26.53 -7.05 1.82
C ILE A 14 26.83 -8.37 1.11
N SER A 15 27.91 -8.42 0.35
CA SER A 15 28.60 -9.68 0.01
C SER A 15 29.98 -9.40 -0.60
N GLN A 16 31.00 -9.89 0.11
CA GLN A 16 32.34 -10.28 -0.34
C GLN A 16 33.35 -9.17 -0.70
N ILE A 17 34.39 -9.06 0.14
CA ILE A 17 35.80 -9.28 -0.25
C ILE A 17 36.55 -9.73 1.02
N THR A 18 37.11 -10.93 0.96
CA THR A 18 38.09 -11.49 1.90
C THR A 18 39.51 -11.29 1.36
N HIS A 19 40.47 -11.14 2.29
CA HIS A 19 41.95 -11.12 2.18
C HIS A 19 42.63 -9.74 2.17
N ALA A 20 43.20 -9.35 3.32
CA ALA A 20 44.66 -9.29 3.55
C ALA A 20 44.97 -8.79 4.98
N LEU A 21 45.88 -9.49 5.66
CA LEU A 21 46.40 -9.23 7.00
C LEU A 21 47.41 -8.05 7.00
N SER A 22 47.36 -7.18 8.01
CA SER A 22 48.51 -6.84 8.90
C SER A 22 48.13 -5.72 9.90
N PRO A 23 48.58 -5.78 11.18
CA PRO A 23 48.10 -4.91 12.25
C PRO A 23 49.10 -3.80 12.59
N PHE A 24 48.67 -2.56 12.85
CA PHE A 24 49.46 -1.65 13.69
C PHE A 24 48.59 -0.60 14.40
N LEU A 25 48.74 -0.63 15.73
CA LEU A 25 48.41 0.36 16.76
C LEU A 25 47.61 1.60 16.37
N ARG A 26 46.49 1.82 17.08
CA ARG A 26 46.17 3.12 17.68
C ARG A 26 45.19 2.96 18.85
N SER A 27 45.72 3.26 20.03
CA SER A 27 44.99 3.48 21.28
C SER A 27 43.91 4.55 21.07
N VAL A 28 42.67 4.23 21.41
CA VAL A 28 41.57 5.20 21.47
C VAL A 28 40.98 5.15 22.87
N LEU A 29 40.85 6.35 23.43
CA LEU A 29 40.35 6.67 24.75
C LEU A 29 39.08 5.88 25.10
N LEU A 30 39.04 5.42 26.36
CA LEU A 30 37.81 5.06 27.06
C LEU A 30 36.90 6.31 27.16
N GLY A 31 36.11 6.55 26.14
CA GLY A 31 34.91 7.37 26.24
C GLY A 31 33.85 6.52 26.93
N VAL A 32 33.56 6.81 28.19
CA VAL A 32 32.39 6.29 28.88
C VAL A 32 31.16 6.65 28.04
N MET A 33 30.64 5.68 27.29
CA MET A 33 29.31 5.79 26.72
C MET A 33 28.35 5.88 27.89
N LEU A 34 27.84 7.09 28.15
CA LEU A 34 26.60 7.30 28.88
C LEU A 34 25.52 6.54 28.11
N LEU A 35 25.26 5.31 28.56
CA LEU A 35 24.04 4.58 28.22
C LEU A 35 22.87 5.55 28.44
N PRO A 36 21.91 5.66 27.50
CA PRO A 36 20.69 6.38 27.79
C PRO A 36 20.10 5.72 29.03
N HIS A 37 19.99 6.49 30.11
CA HIS A 37 19.26 6.07 31.31
C HIS A 37 17.92 5.53 30.83
N ALA A 38 17.69 4.23 31.01
CA ALA A 38 16.36 3.67 30.92
C ALA A 38 15.48 4.56 31.80
N ALA A 39 14.42 5.13 31.23
CA ALA A 39 13.48 5.96 31.96
C ALA A 39 13.09 5.22 33.24
N THR A 40 13.63 5.68 34.37
CA THR A 40 13.27 5.24 35.71
C THR A 40 11.82 5.65 35.88
N GLY A 41 10.93 4.72 35.51
CA GLY A 41 9.50 4.96 35.51
C GLY A 41 9.00 5.32 36.90
N ASP A 42 7.87 6.02 36.94
CA ASP A 42 7.17 6.38 38.16
C ASP A 42 7.00 5.14 39.08
N PRO A 43 7.63 5.11 40.27
CA PRO A 43 7.61 3.95 41.16
C PRO A 43 6.20 3.63 41.66
N ASP A 44 5.31 4.63 41.69
CA ASP A 44 3.93 4.46 42.15
C ASP A 44 3.12 3.69 41.10
N LEU A 45 3.28 4.03 39.81
CA LEU A 45 2.68 3.26 38.72
C LEU A 45 3.11 1.79 38.74
N ARG A 46 4.41 1.52 38.95
CA ARG A 46 4.93 0.14 38.99
C ARG A 46 4.40 -0.66 40.18
N SER A 47 4.30 -0.03 41.34
CA SER A 47 3.77 -0.65 42.56
C SER A 47 2.32 -1.11 42.35
N ASP A 48 1.52 -0.27 41.70
CA ASP A 48 0.08 -0.50 41.50
C ASP A 48 -0.22 -1.65 40.53
N LEU A 49 0.71 -2.02 39.64
CA LEU A 49 0.55 -3.18 38.74
C LEU A 49 0.23 -4.47 39.51
N SER A 50 0.67 -4.58 40.76
CA SER A 50 0.43 -5.75 41.61
C SER A 50 -1.05 -5.98 41.96
N PHE A 51 -1.93 -4.99 41.80
CA PHE A 51 -3.37 -5.10 42.01
C PHE A 51 -4.14 -5.64 40.80
N PHE A 52 -3.51 -5.69 39.62
CA PHE A 52 -4.12 -6.14 38.37
C PHE A 52 -3.75 -7.59 38.05
N LYS A 53 -4.64 -8.27 37.32
CA LYS A 53 -4.50 -9.69 36.97
C LYS A 53 -3.28 -9.97 36.10
N ASP A 54 -3.00 -9.05 35.18
CA ASP A 54 -1.89 -9.13 34.24
C ASP A 54 -1.36 -7.71 33.91
N PRO A 55 -0.23 -7.58 33.18
CA PRO A 55 0.40 -6.29 32.91
C PRO A 55 -0.43 -5.33 32.05
N THR A 56 -1.52 -5.78 31.42
CA THR A 56 -2.42 -4.91 30.64
C THR A 56 -3.29 -4.02 31.53
N CYS A 57 -3.43 -4.36 32.81
CA CYS A 57 -4.27 -3.65 33.79
C CYS A 57 -5.71 -3.40 33.31
N THR A 58 -6.27 -4.35 32.56
CA THR A 58 -7.67 -4.33 32.11
C THR A 58 -8.63 -5.00 33.09
N GLU A 59 -8.11 -5.81 34.02
CA GLU A 59 -8.87 -6.52 35.03
C GLU A 59 -8.11 -6.51 36.37
N LEU A 60 -8.85 -6.34 37.48
CA LEU A 60 -8.29 -6.42 38.83
C LEU A 60 -8.15 -7.87 39.29
N LYS A 61 -7.20 -8.13 40.20
CA LYS A 61 -7.09 -9.45 40.85
C LYS A 61 -8.34 -9.77 41.68
N SER A 62 -8.65 -11.05 41.79
CA SER A 62 -9.70 -11.54 42.70
C SER A 62 -9.45 -11.05 44.13
N GLY A 63 -10.51 -10.57 44.79
CA GLY A 63 -10.47 -10.02 46.14
C GLY A 63 -10.13 -8.52 46.23
N ILE A 64 -9.71 -7.88 45.14
CA ILE A 64 -9.58 -6.41 45.08
C ILE A 64 -10.98 -5.80 44.90
N GLY A 65 -11.22 -4.67 45.57
CA GLY A 65 -12.54 -4.05 45.69
C GLY A 65 -12.42 -2.63 46.22
N LEU A 66 -13.52 -1.90 46.37
CA LEU A 66 -13.51 -0.45 46.63
C LEU A 66 -12.66 -0.05 47.86
N ARG A 67 -12.67 -0.87 48.93
CA ARG A 67 -11.85 -0.65 50.15
C ARG A 67 -10.33 -0.66 49.91
N HIS A 68 -9.88 -1.19 48.77
CA HIS A 68 -8.46 -1.29 48.42
C HIS A 68 -7.98 -0.10 47.59
N LEU A 69 -8.88 0.79 47.14
CA LEU A 69 -8.50 1.95 46.31
C LEU A 69 -7.51 2.89 47.02
N GLU A 70 -7.57 2.99 48.35
CA GLU A 70 -6.63 3.78 49.15
C GLU A 70 -5.20 3.21 49.15
N ARG A 71 -5.02 1.93 48.75
CA ARG A 71 -3.70 1.28 48.67
C ARG A 71 -2.99 1.56 47.34
N PHE A 72 -3.70 2.06 46.34
CA PHE A 72 -3.09 2.50 45.09
C PHE A 72 -2.30 3.77 45.34
N LYS A 73 -1.07 3.83 44.85
CA LYS A 73 -0.20 4.99 45.01
C LYS A 73 -0.41 6.03 43.91
N SER A 74 -0.65 5.57 42.69
CA SER A 74 -0.91 6.45 41.55
C SER A 74 -2.39 6.79 41.42
N ASP A 75 -2.68 8.07 41.18
CA ASP A 75 -4.06 8.51 40.92
C ASP A 75 -4.63 7.91 39.64
N LEU A 76 -3.76 7.67 38.64
CA LEU A 76 -4.14 7.05 37.37
C LEU A 76 -4.70 5.65 37.58
N PHE A 77 -3.93 4.73 38.20
CA PHE A 77 -4.42 3.37 38.38
C PHE A 77 -5.48 3.25 39.47
N ARG A 78 -5.50 4.15 40.46
CA ARG A 78 -6.64 4.27 41.37
C ARG A 78 -7.93 4.60 40.61
N GLY A 79 -7.87 5.53 39.65
CA GLY A 79 -9.01 5.91 38.80
C GLY A 79 -9.47 4.80 37.87
N VAL A 80 -8.53 4.11 37.21
CA VAL A 80 -8.81 2.92 36.39
C VAL A 80 -9.47 1.82 37.23
N ALA A 81 -8.87 1.47 38.37
CA ALA A 81 -9.40 0.44 39.26
C ALA A 81 -10.80 0.77 39.76
N ARG A 82 -11.07 2.03 40.13
CA ARG A 82 -12.40 2.49 40.52
C ARG A 82 -13.41 2.26 39.40
N SER A 83 -13.09 2.72 38.19
CA SER A 83 -13.99 2.63 37.04
C SER A 83 -14.27 1.17 36.63
N LEU A 84 -13.28 0.29 36.77
CA LEU A 84 -13.44 -1.15 36.56
C LEU A 84 -14.39 -1.77 37.59
N LEU A 85 -14.25 -1.41 38.88
CA LEU A 85 -15.13 -1.90 39.95
C LEU A 85 -16.57 -1.39 39.82
N GLU A 86 -16.73 -0.17 39.31
CA GLU A 86 -18.03 0.46 39.09
C GLU A 86 -18.69 0.03 37.77
N GLY A 87 -17.97 -0.70 36.90
CA GLY A 87 -18.46 -1.12 35.59
C GLY A 87 -18.61 0.02 34.58
N THR A 88 -17.93 1.16 34.81
CA THR A 88 -18.03 2.39 34.01
C THR A 88 -16.84 2.60 33.08
N TYR A 89 -15.84 1.71 33.12
CA TYR A 89 -14.65 1.83 32.28
C TYR A 89 -14.93 1.41 30.83
N ASP A 90 -15.01 2.38 29.92
CA ASP A 90 -15.12 2.11 28.48
C ASP A 90 -13.77 1.65 27.90
N ALA A 91 -13.66 0.34 27.69
CA ALA A 91 -12.48 -0.29 27.12
C ALA A 91 -12.47 -0.28 25.58
N THR A 92 -13.57 0.05 24.90
CA THR A 92 -13.81 -0.21 23.46
C THR A 92 -12.61 0.16 22.57
N HIS A 93 -12.04 1.34 22.77
CA HIS A 93 -10.81 1.79 22.09
C HIS A 93 -9.61 1.89 23.03
N ARG A 94 -9.84 1.97 24.35
CA ARG A 94 -8.78 2.13 25.32
C ARG A 94 -7.99 0.86 25.53
N ALA A 95 -8.60 -0.31 25.47
CA ALA A 95 -7.94 -1.59 25.60
C ALA A 95 -8.48 -2.57 24.55
N ALA A 96 -7.66 -2.90 23.56
CA ALA A 96 -8.05 -3.78 22.48
C ALA A 96 -6.96 -4.81 22.17
N SER A 97 -7.39 -5.95 21.62
CA SER A 97 -6.51 -7.02 21.13
C SER A 97 -6.19 -6.79 19.66
N TYR A 98 -4.90 -6.81 19.33
CA TYR A 98 -4.39 -6.59 17.98
C TYR A 98 -3.67 -7.83 17.48
N ARG A 99 -3.97 -8.23 16.25
CA ARG A 99 -3.32 -9.35 15.56
C ARG A 99 -2.17 -8.86 14.69
N ALA A 100 -1.19 -9.72 14.46
CA ALA A 100 -0.13 -9.44 13.50
C ALA A 100 -0.69 -9.49 12.07
N TYR A 101 -0.24 -8.58 11.22
CA TYR A 101 -0.47 -8.64 9.79
C TYR A 101 0.78 -9.15 9.05
N PRO A 102 0.64 -9.75 7.86
CA PRO A 102 1.78 -10.07 7.02
C PRO A 102 2.69 -8.85 6.82
N SER A 103 3.97 -9.06 7.04
CA SER A 103 4.99 -8.05 6.77
C SER A 103 5.11 -7.77 5.25
N PRO A 104 5.72 -6.64 4.86
CA PRO A 104 6.07 -6.37 3.47
C PRO A 104 6.90 -7.48 2.84
N SER A 105 7.79 -8.08 3.62
CA SER A 105 8.63 -9.19 3.17
C SER A 105 7.80 -10.45 2.94
N ALA A 106 6.84 -10.74 3.82
CA ALA A 106 5.89 -11.84 3.61
C ALA A 106 5.01 -11.62 2.38
N LEU A 107 4.47 -10.41 2.19
CA LEU A 107 3.71 -10.06 1.00
C LEU A 107 4.57 -10.15 -0.28
N GLN A 108 5.81 -9.66 -0.23
CA GLN A 108 6.76 -9.76 -1.35
C GLN A 108 7.08 -11.22 -1.71
N ARG A 109 7.16 -12.12 -0.74
CA ARG A 109 7.34 -13.56 -1.01
C ARG A 109 6.10 -14.22 -1.60
N THR A 110 4.91 -13.87 -1.10
CA THR A 110 3.65 -14.55 -1.43
C THR A 110 3.03 -14.04 -2.73
N ILE A 111 3.00 -12.73 -2.93
CA ILE A 111 2.32 -12.07 -4.06
C ILE A 111 3.22 -11.18 -4.92
N LYS A 112 4.53 -11.10 -4.58
CA LYS A 112 5.52 -10.22 -5.22
C LYS A 112 5.24 -8.72 -5.12
N LEU A 113 4.39 -8.36 -4.16
CA LEU A 113 4.04 -6.99 -3.83
C LEU A 113 4.20 -6.87 -2.32
N GLY A 114 4.93 -5.87 -1.83
CA GLY A 114 5.01 -5.58 -0.39
C GLY A 114 5.04 -4.08 -0.07
N ASP A 115 5.15 -3.25 -1.10
CA ASP A 115 5.21 -1.80 -1.00
C ASP A 115 3.86 -1.19 -1.39
N GLY A 116 3.39 -0.18 -0.64
CA GLY A 116 2.11 0.49 -0.88
C GLY A 116 0.88 -0.16 -0.23
N PHE A 117 1.05 -1.28 0.49
CA PHE A 117 0.06 -1.73 1.47
C PHE A 117 0.19 -0.94 2.78
N SER A 118 -0.89 -0.84 3.54
CA SER A 118 -0.94 -0.03 4.75
C SER A 118 0.14 -0.45 5.75
N ARG A 119 0.87 0.54 6.28
CA ARG A 119 1.74 0.38 7.45
C ARG A 119 1.00 0.67 8.76
N TYR A 120 -0.31 0.88 8.68
CA TYR A 120 -1.16 1.37 9.75
C TYR A 120 -2.42 0.49 9.95
N GLU A 121 -2.35 -0.81 9.60
CA GLU A 121 -3.48 -1.76 9.68
C GLU A 121 -4.20 -1.78 11.03
N ASN A 122 -3.42 -1.83 12.12
CA ASN A 122 -3.95 -1.84 13.47
C ASN A 122 -4.27 -0.42 13.94
N ILE A 123 -5.40 0.11 13.48
CA ILE A 123 -6.00 1.37 13.94
C ILE A 123 -6.42 1.21 15.41
N THR A 124 -5.95 2.10 16.28
CA THR A 124 -6.32 2.05 17.71
C THR A 124 -7.58 2.85 18.02
N GLY A 125 -7.87 3.89 17.23
CA GLY A 125 -8.90 4.88 17.56
C GLY A 125 -8.52 5.80 18.74
N VAL A 126 -7.27 5.77 19.21
CA VAL A 126 -6.76 6.62 20.30
C VAL A 126 -5.99 7.80 19.73
N TYR A 127 -6.23 8.98 20.30
CA TYR A 127 -5.49 10.21 20.05
C TYR A 127 -4.64 10.56 21.28
N LEU A 128 -3.33 10.72 21.07
CA LEU A 128 -2.41 11.17 22.11
C LEU A 128 -2.00 12.61 21.84
N GLU A 129 -1.95 13.39 22.91
CA GLU A 129 -1.48 14.78 22.86
C GLU A 129 0.04 14.80 23.01
N LYS A 130 0.69 15.92 22.66
CA LYS A 130 2.11 16.11 22.94
C LYS A 130 2.34 16.00 24.45
N GLY A 131 3.22 15.09 24.87
CA GLY A 131 3.50 14.85 26.29
C GLY A 131 3.82 13.40 26.59
N ASN A 132 3.86 13.05 27.88
CA ASN A 132 4.07 11.68 28.32
C ASN A 132 2.73 10.96 28.48
N HIS A 133 2.66 9.73 27.97
CA HIS A 133 1.50 8.87 28.04
C HIS A 133 1.87 7.49 28.61
N ILE A 134 0.91 6.85 29.27
CA ILE A 134 1.08 5.51 29.81
C ILE A 134 0.45 4.54 28.83
N VAL A 135 1.20 3.52 28.44
CA VAL A 135 0.76 2.45 27.54
C VAL A 135 1.14 1.12 28.16
N LEU A 136 0.17 0.23 28.27
CA LEU A 136 0.34 -1.11 28.81
C LEU A 136 0.22 -2.10 27.66
N ALA A 137 1.20 -2.98 27.52
CA ALA A 137 1.18 -4.03 26.50
C ALA A 137 1.12 -5.40 27.15
N GLY A 138 0.34 -6.30 26.56
CA GLY A 138 0.37 -7.73 26.89
C GLY A 138 1.66 -8.39 26.39
N GLU A 139 1.73 -9.71 26.61
CA GLU A 139 2.83 -10.52 26.09
C GLU A 139 2.85 -10.53 24.56
N THR A 140 4.03 -10.37 23.97
CA THR A 140 4.20 -10.31 22.50
C THR A 140 4.76 -11.59 21.89
N GLY A 141 5.03 -12.62 22.69
CA GLY A 141 5.70 -13.84 22.23
C GLY A 141 7.08 -13.58 21.62
N GLY A 142 7.79 -12.55 22.11
CA GLY A 142 9.10 -12.13 21.61
C GLY A 142 9.06 -11.27 20.34
N ARG A 143 7.87 -10.94 19.81
CA ARG A 143 7.74 -10.09 18.63
C ARG A 143 7.99 -8.63 19.00
N ALA A 144 8.67 -7.93 18.10
CA ALA A 144 8.86 -6.49 18.20
C ALA A 144 7.58 -5.77 17.75
N ILE A 145 7.12 -4.81 18.55
CA ILE A 145 5.99 -3.96 18.24
C ILE A 145 6.33 -2.52 18.56
N SER A 146 5.72 -1.59 17.83
CA SER A 146 5.89 -0.17 18.06
C SER A 146 4.57 0.59 17.86
N LEU A 147 4.45 1.74 18.51
CA LEU A 147 3.39 2.69 18.22
C LEU A 147 3.83 3.60 17.08
N LEU A 148 2.94 3.85 16.12
CA LEU A 148 3.11 4.83 15.07
C LEU A 148 2.18 6.01 15.29
N ILE A 149 2.72 7.22 15.20
CA ILE A 149 1.97 8.48 15.28
C ILE A 149 2.30 9.31 14.03
N PRO A 150 1.54 9.13 12.93
CA PRO A 150 1.75 9.85 11.68
C PRO A 150 1.24 11.30 11.76
N ASP A 151 1.94 12.20 11.08
CA ASP A 151 1.51 13.58 10.86
C ASP A 151 0.68 13.68 9.57
N TRP A 152 -0.56 13.21 9.62
CA TRP A 152 -1.46 13.23 8.46
C TRP A 152 -1.72 14.64 7.90
N THR A 153 -1.64 15.65 8.76
CA THR A 153 -1.87 17.06 8.41
C THR A 153 -0.58 17.80 8.04
N ARG A 154 0.51 17.07 7.83
CA ARG A 154 1.80 17.66 7.46
C ARG A 154 1.63 18.54 6.22
N LYS A 155 2.15 19.76 6.31
CA LYS A 155 2.21 20.76 5.24
C LYS A 155 3.65 21.23 5.06
N PRO A 156 4.02 21.71 3.85
CA PRO A 156 5.26 22.45 3.70
C PRO A 156 5.26 23.70 4.61
N PRO A 157 6.43 24.27 4.93
CA PRO A 157 6.49 25.54 5.64
C PRO A 157 5.69 26.65 4.92
N PRO A 158 5.10 27.62 5.64
CA PRO A 158 4.37 28.72 5.02
C PRO A 158 5.22 29.45 3.97
N GLY A 159 4.61 29.71 2.81
CA GLY A 159 5.29 30.37 1.68
C GLY A 159 6.14 29.45 0.80
N ILE A 160 6.26 28.16 1.14
CA ILE A 160 6.93 27.17 0.29
C ILE A 160 5.88 26.48 -0.60
N ASP A 161 6.19 26.41 -1.91
CA ASP A 161 5.39 25.61 -2.82
C ASP A 161 5.37 24.13 -2.35
N PRO A 162 4.20 23.48 -2.28
CA PRO A 162 4.07 22.09 -1.85
C PRO A 162 5.02 21.09 -2.52
N SER A 163 5.38 21.31 -3.79
CA SER A 163 6.29 20.46 -4.55
C SER A 163 7.77 20.73 -4.27
N ARG A 164 8.08 21.75 -3.46
CA ARG A 164 9.44 22.20 -3.12
C ARG A 164 9.73 22.13 -1.63
N ASP A 165 9.00 21.29 -0.92
CA ASP A 165 9.19 21.06 0.50
C ASP A 165 10.62 20.56 0.80
N PRO A 166 11.42 21.32 1.58
CA PRO A 166 12.81 20.94 1.85
C PRO A 166 12.93 19.68 2.71
N ALA A 167 11.87 19.28 3.42
CA ALA A 167 11.83 18.05 4.20
C ALA A 167 11.27 16.85 3.41
N GLY A 168 11.06 17.02 2.10
CA GLY A 168 10.44 16.06 1.20
C GLY A 168 8.91 16.09 1.28
N TRP A 169 8.25 15.45 0.32
CA TRP A 169 6.79 15.34 0.24
C TRP A 169 6.22 14.14 1.02
N GLY A 170 7.09 13.23 1.47
CA GLY A 170 6.73 12.02 2.20
C GLY A 170 6.11 12.29 3.57
N LEU A 171 5.26 11.36 4.00
CA LEU A 171 4.67 11.37 5.34
C LEU A 171 5.77 11.29 6.42
N LYS A 172 5.63 12.07 7.48
CA LYS A 172 6.49 11.95 8.67
C LYS A 172 5.69 11.29 9.78
N ARG A 173 6.34 10.45 10.56
CA ARG A 173 5.75 9.79 11.72
C ARG A 173 6.74 9.70 12.87
N GLN A 174 6.21 9.67 14.08
CA GLN A 174 6.96 9.19 15.24
C GLN A 174 6.72 7.69 15.39
N GLU A 175 7.79 6.93 15.57
CA GLU A 175 7.75 5.53 15.96
C GLU A 175 8.29 5.38 17.38
N ILE A 176 7.60 4.61 18.21
CA ILE A 176 7.96 4.37 19.61
C ILE A 176 7.89 2.87 19.88
N ALA A 177 9.04 2.22 20.05
CA ALA A 177 9.08 0.82 20.46
C ALA A 177 8.45 0.64 21.85
N ILE A 178 7.61 -0.38 22.01
CA ILE A 178 7.00 -0.73 23.30
C ILE A 178 7.31 -2.19 23.63
N LYS A 179 7.31 -2.53 24.91
CA LYS A 179 7.59 -3.87 25.45
C LYS A 179 6.41 -4.37 26.27
N PRO A 180 6.27 -5.69 26.52
CA PRO A 180 5.31 -6.20 27.49
C PRO A 180 5.38 -5.44 28.83
N GLY A 181 4.22 -5.14 29.38
CA GLY A 181 4.03 -4.38 30.62
C GLY A 181 3.97 -2.86 30.44
N LEU A 182 4.45 -2.15 31.46
CA LEU A 182 4.32 -0.70 31.59
C LEU A 182 5.32 0.06 30.71
N ASN A 183 4.81 0.88 29.80
CA ASN A 183 5.58 1.80 28.96
C ASN A 183 5.16 3.25 29.27
N ILE A 184 6.16 4.12 29.47
CA ILE A 184 5.96 5.57 29.49
C ILE A 184 6.47 6.09 28.14
N VAL A 185 5.57 6.55 27.29
CA VAL A 185 5.89 7.00 25.93
C VAL A 185 5.81 8.52 25.83
N THR A 186 6.81 9.15 25.22
CA THR A 186 6.82 10.59 24.98
C THR A 186 6.38 10.90 23.56
N VAL A 187 5.23 11.53 23.41
CA VAL A 187 4.66 11.98 22.13
C VAL A 187 5.17 13.38 21.80
N ARG A 188 5.84 13.53 20.65
CA ARG A 188 6.46 14.80 20.22
C ARG A 188 5.46 15.74 19.53
N LYS A 189 4.52 15.17 18.79
CA LYS A 189 3.44 15.86 18.11
C LYS A 189 2.17 15.05 18.30
N SER A 190 1.10 15.71 18.71
CA SER A 190 -0.19 15.07 18.93
C SER A 190 -0.71 14.39 17.66
N GLY A 191 -1.36 13.24 17.78
CA GLY A 191 -1.85 12.48 16.63
C GLY A 191 -2.59 11.21 17.00
N LEU A 192 -3.22 10.62 15.98
CA LEU A 192 -3.80 9.29 16.07
C LEU A 192 -2.70 8.24 16.21
N VAL A 193 -2.98 7.18 16.96
CA VAL A 193 -2.02 6.10 17.23
C VAL A 193 -2.40 4.85 16.47
N TYR A 194 -1.39 4.17 15.95
CA TYR A 194 -1.51 2.86 15.31
C TYR A 194 -0.51 1.91 15.95
N LEU A 195 -0.84 0.62 15.98
CA LEU A 195 0.11 -0.41 16.38
C LEU A 195 0.83 -0.95 15.13
N SER A 196 2.13 -0.74 15.03
CA SER A 196 2.97 -1.49 14.10
C SER A 196 3.15 -2.90 14.64
N TYR A 197 2.35 -3.83 14.12
CA TYR A 197 2.47 -5.24 14.44
C TYR A 197 2.39 -6.07 13.16
N TYR A 198 3.57 -6.27 12.55
CA TYR A 198 3.74 -7.03 11.32
C TYR A 198 4.72 -8.17 11.56
N ASP A 199 4.42 -9.34 11.02
CA ASP A 199 5.24 -10.54 11.16
C ASP A 199 5.37 -11.24 9.80
N ASP A 200 6.48 -11.95 9.63
CA ASP A 200 6.73 -12.77 8.45
C ASP A 200 5.86 -14.05 8.44
N ASN A 201 5.44 -14.51 9.62
CA ASN A 201 4.52 -15.62 9.87
C ASN A 201 3.41 -15.17 10.84
N PRO A 202 2.47 -14.31 10.39
CA PRO A 202 1.49 -13.67 11.28
C PRO A 202 0.56 -14.65 11.99
N GLU A 203 0.28 -15.82 11.40
CA GLU A 203 -0.53 -16.87 12.01
C GLU A 203 0.13 -17.52 13.25
N GLU A 204 1.46 -17.39 13.39
CA GLU A 204 2.22 -17.88 14.56
C GLU A 204 2.38 -16.79 15.64
N ALA A 205 1.98 -15.55 15.34
CA ALA A 205 2.16 -14.42 16.24
C ALA A 205 0.92 -14.27 17.16
N PRO A 206 1.09 -14.21 18.49
CA PRO A 206 -0.04 -14.12 19.41
C PRO A 206 -0.73 -12.76 19.29
N PRO A 207 -2.07 -12.66 19.42
CA PRO A 207 -2.72 -11.38 19.58
C PRO A 207 -2.18 -10.63 20.81
N VAL A 208 -1.91 -9.34 20.67
CA VAL A 208 -1.38 -8.50 21.75
C VAL A 208 -2.44 -7.51 22.19
N VAL A 209 -2.77 -7.52 23.48
CA VAL A 209 -3.62 -6.49 24.09
C VAL A 209 -2.80 -5.24 24.34
N ILE A 210 -3.24 -4.09 23.83
CA ILE A 210 -2.66 -2.79 24.14
C ILE A 210 -3.71 -1.95 24.86
N HIS A 211 -3.34 -1.41 26.02
CA HIS A 211 -4.19 -0.57 26.84
C HIS A 211 -3.58 0.83 27.01
N PHE A 212 -4.37 1.84 26.65
CA PHE A 212 -4.13 3.28 26.74
C PHE A 212 -4.98 3.88 27.88
N PRO A 213 -4.54 3.77 29.15
CA PRO A 213 -5.23 4.41 30.28
C PRO A 213 -5.15 5.94 30.23
N THR A 214 -4.24 6.50 29.43
CA THR A 214 -4.19 7.93 29.12
C THR A 214 -4.45 8.19 27.63
N GLY A 215 -4.80 9.42 27.29
CA GLY A 215 -5.21 9.80 25.92
C GLY A 215 -6.71 9.90 25.74
N LYS A 216 -7.11 10.39 24.57
CA LYS A 216 -8.51 10.63 24.19
C LYS A 216 -8.95 9.59 23.18
N VAL A 217 -10.20 9.15 23.27
CA VAL A 217 -10.81 8.28 22.26
C VAL A 217 -11.26 9.16 21.10
N ASN A 218 -10.73 8.89 19.91
CA ASN A 218 -11.23 9.44 18.65
C ASN A 218 -12.22 8.47 17.98
N GLY A 219 -12.00 7.17 18.15
CA GLY A 219 -12.68 6.12 17.41
C GLY A 219 -12.20 6.02 15.95
N TYR A 220 -12.72 5.02 15.26
CA TYR A 220 -12.55 4.80 13.82
C TYR A 220 -13.75 4.04 13.27
N PHE A 221 -14.00 4.15 11.97
CA PHE A 221 -15.10 3.44 11.33
C PHE A 221 -14.65 2.07 10.78
N ASP A 222 -15.42 1.02 11.03
CA ASP A 222 -15.23 -0.30 10.42
C ASP A 222 -16.53 -0.69 9.73
N SER A 223 -16.50 -0.79 8.40
CA SER A 223 -17.69 -1.13 7.61
C SER A 223 -18.26 -2.54 7.88
N SER A 224 -17.52 -3.41 8.56
CA SER A 224 -18.01 -4.73 8.98
C SER A 224 -18.76 -4.70 10.33
N GLU A 225 -18.64 -3.62 11.09
CA GLU A 225 -19.20 -3.49 12.45
C GLU A 225 -20.17 -2.30 12.57
N HIS A 226 -19.93 -1.21 11.83
CA HIS A 226 -20.59 0.08 11.96
C HIS A 226 -21.52 0.40 10.78
N ASN A 227 -22.54 1.23 11.04
CA ASN A 227 -23.47 1.74 10.03
C ASN A 227 -23.32 3.27 9.80
N ASN A 228 -24.19 3.87 8.97
CA ASN A 228 -24.10 5.30 8.67
C ASN A 228 -24.46 6.24 9.84
N GLU A 229 -25.19 5.76 10.84
CA GLU A 229 -25.41 6.50 12.09
C GLU A 229 -24.14 6.53 12.94
N ASP A 230 -23.45 5.39 13.05
CA ASP A 230 -22.13 5.32 13.69
C ASP A 230 -21.10 6.19 13.00
N TRP A 231 -21.08 6.19 11.66
CA TRP A 231 -20.25 7.08 10.87
C TRP A 231 -20.44 8.55 11.27
N ASN A 232 -21.70 9.00 11.33
CA ASN A 232 -22.00 10.38 11.71
C ASN A 232 -21.60 10.67 13.17
N ARG A 233 -21.88 9.75 14.09
CA ARG A 233 -21.47 9.85 15.49
C ARG A 233 -19.96 10.00 15.63
N LEU A 234 -19.19 9.17 14.91
CA LEU A 234 -17.73 9.23 14.89
C LEU A 234 -17.21 10.56 14.34
N LEU A 235 -17.81 11.09 13.27
CA LEU A 235 -17.47 12.41 12.74
C LEU A 235 -17.77 13.54 13.72
N ASP A 236 -18.90 13.45 14.44
CA ASP A 236 -19.31 14.47 15.41
C ASP A 236 -18.45 14.44 16.68
N SER A 237 -17.95 13.27 17.07
CA SER A 237 -17.12 13.08 18.26
C SER A 237 -15.60 13.14 18.01
N ALA A 238 -15.17 13.28 16.75
CA ALA A 238 -13.75 13.21 16.40
C ALA A 238 -12.94 14.31 17.11
N ILE A 239 -11.85 13.90 17.75
CA ILE A 239 -10.91 14.78 18.45
C ILE A 239 -9.78 15.22 17.49
N ALA A 240 -9.34 14.29 16.64
CA ALA A 240 -8.35 14.54 15.62
C ALA A 240 -8.99 15.18 14.37
N PRO A 241 -8.23 15.96 13.59
CA PRO A 241 -8.73 16.49 12.31
C PRO A 241 -8.93 15.40 11.24
N ILE A 242 -8.54 14.16 11.52
CA ILE A 242 -8.61 13.00 10.63
C ILE A 242 -9.52 11.96 11.29
N LEU A 243 -10.34 11.29 10.47
CA LEU A 243 -11.02 10.07 10.86
C LEU A 243 -10.45 8.90 10.05
N ASP A 244 -10.07 7.84 10.75
CA ASP A 244 -9.76 6.57 10.12
C ASP A 244 -11.06 5.82 9.79
N ALA A 245 -11.07 5.17 8.64
CA ALA A 245 -12.08 4.17 8.33
C ALA A 245 -11.47 2.98 7.61
N ARG A 246 -12.06 1.80 7.77
CA ARG A 246 -11.61 0.58 7.08
C ARG A 246 -12.75 -0.19 6.44
N GLY A 247 -12.45 -0.64 5.22
CA GLY A 247 -13.16 -1.66 4.48
C GLY A 247 -12.50 -3.03 4.64
N LYS A 248 -12.89 -3.95 3.76
CA LYS A 248 -12.27 -5.27 3.61
C LYS A 248 -10.88 -5.19 2.97
N HIS A 249 -10.69 -4.30 2.01
CA HIS A 249 -9.49 -4.18 1.17
C HIS A 249 -8.84 -2.78 1.23
N ILE A 250 -9.55 -1.79 1.77
CA ILE A 250 -9.07 -0.42 1.90
C ILE A 250 -9.00 0.01 3.37
N GLN A 251 -8.02 0.84 3.69
CA GLN A 251 -8.03 1.73 4.85
C GLN A 251 -8.02 3.16 4.33
N VAL A 252 -8.78 4.08 4.95
CA VAL A 252 -8.74 5.51 4.64
C VAL A 252 -8.37 6.32 5.87
N ALA A 253 -7.61 7.40 5.66
CA ALA A 253 -7.29 8.41 6.66
C ALA A 253 -7.51 9.79 6.06
N TYR A 254 -8.74 10.31 6.20
CA TYR A 254 -9.20 11.53 5.55
C TYR A 254 -9.66 12.61 6.54
N PRO A 255 -9.64 13.90 6.16
CA PRO A 255 -10.02 14.96 7.07
C PRO A 255 -11.50 14.93 7.42
N VAL A 256 -11.81 15.03 8.72
CA VAL A 256 -13.17 15.08 9.26
C VAL A 256 -13.99 16.18 8.58
N GLU A 257 -13.37 17.32 8.32
CA GLU A 257 -13.98 18.44 7.58
C GLU A 257 -14.56 17.99 6.24
N TRP A 258 -13.79 17.25 5.44
CA TRP A 258 -14.21 16.86 4.09
C TRP A 258 -15.13 15.64 4.09
N LEU A 259 -14.96 14.72 5.04
CA LEU A 259 -15.90 13.61 5.23
C LEU A 259 -17.28 14.13 5.63
N ASN A 260 -17.35 15.17 6.47
CA ASN A 260 -18.62 15.83 6.82
C ASN A 260 -19.30 16.50 5.62
N VAL A 261 -18.53 17.03 4.66
CA VAL A 261 -19.08 17.69 3.48
C VAL A 261 -19.52 16.68 2.41
N HIS A 262 -18.73 15.64 2.17
CA HIS A 262 -18.88 14.78 0.99
C HIS A 262 -19.47 13.40 1.27
N THR A 263 -19.44 12.95 2.53
CA THR A 263 -19.73 11.55 2.89
C THR A 263 -20.61 11.43 4.14
N ARG A 264 -21.19 12.52 4.65
CA ARG A 264 -22.07 12.43 5.82
C ARG A 264 -23.29 11.55 5.50
N GLY A 265 -23.57 10.61 6.39
CA GLY A 265 -24.60 9.58 6.21
C GLY A 265 -24.33 8.56 5.10
N LYS A 266 -23.11 8.52 4.54
CA LYS A 266 -22.74 7.63 3.42
C LYS A 266 -21.40 6.91 3.61
N GLY A 267 -21.00 6.65 4.86
CA GLY A 267 -19.73 6.01 5.20
C GLY A 267 -19.63 4.56 4.70
N VAL A 268 -20.72 3.79 4.82
CA VAL A 268 -20.81 2.42 4.32
C VAL A 268 -20.64 2.38 2.81
N GLU A 269 -21.30 3.28 2.09
CA GLU A 269 -21.25 3.40 0.64
C GLU A 269 -19.85 3.75 0.14
N LEU A 270 -19.14 4.65 0.86
CA LEU A 270 -17.75 4.97 0.52
C LEU A 270 -16.84 3.73 0.62
N MET A 271 -16.90 3.02 1.75
CA MET A 271 -16.08 1.82 1.96
C MET A 271 -16.42 0.72 0.96
N HIS A 272 -17.71 0.50 0.69
CA HIS A 272 -18.18 -0.46 -0.30
C HIS A 272 -17.66 -0.16 -1.71
N ASN A 273 -17.67 1.11 -2.13
CA ASN A 273 -17.16 1.51 -3.43
C ASN A 273 -15.65 1.22 -3.57
N TYR A 274 -14.85 1.56 -2.56
CA TYR A 274 -13.43 1.25 -2.57
C TYR A 274 -13.16 -0.25 -2.58
N ASP A 275 -13.84 -1.02 -1.73
CA ASP A 275 -13.67 -2.47 -1.68
C ASP A 275 -14.06 -3.12 -3.01
N THR A 276 -15.11 -2.64 -3.67
CA THR A 276 -15.53 -3.13 -4.99
C THR A 276 -14.48 -2.82 -6.06
N MET A 277 -13.96 -1.59 -6.11
CA MET A 277 -12.90 -1.21 -7.05
C MET A 277 -11.62 -2.05 -6.83
N LEU A 278 -11.21 -2.26 -5.58
CA LEU A 278 -10.03 -3.07 -5.26
C LEU A 278 -10.26 -4.56 -5.54
N LEU A 279 -11.47 -5.08 -5.33
CA LEU A 279 -11.81 -6.45 -5.71
C LEU A 279 -11.65 -6.65 -7.23
N HIS A 280 -12.02 -5.67 -8.05
CA HIS A 280 -11.75 -5.72 -9.49
C HIS A 280 -10.26 -5.69 -9.83
N HIS A 281 -9.45 -4.89 -9.14
CA HIS A 281 -7.99 -4.94 -9.29
C HIS A 281 -7.43 -6.32 -8.94
N TYR A 282 -7.84 -6.88 -7.80
CA TYR A 282 -7.43 -8.22 -7.38
C TYR A 282 -7.93 -9.32 -8.30
N THR A 283 -9.06 -9.12 -8.97
CA THR A 283 -9.59 -10.05 -9.98
C THR A 283 -8.65 -10.13 -11.18
N ILE A 284 -8.34 -9.01 -11.82
CA ILE A 284 -7.47 -9.02 -13.02
C ILE A 284 -6.00 -9.36 -12.67
N LEU A 285 -5.56 -9.08 -11.44
CA LEU A 285 -4.26 -9.52 -10.91
C LEU A 285 -4.20 -11.05 -10.65
N GLY A 286 -5.34 -11.73 -10.64
CA GLY A 286 -5.49 -13.15 -10.35
C GLY A 286 -5.50 -13.51 -8.87
N LEU A 287 -5.41 -12.55 -7.95
CA LEU A 287 -5.45 -12.86 -6.51
C LEU A 287 -6.80 -13.41 -6.06
N VAL A 288 -7.89 -13.05 -6.74
CA VAL A 288 -9.21 -13.67 -6.50
C VAL A 288 -9.19 -15.14 -6.93
N LYS A 289 -8.85 -15.41 -8.19
CA LYS A 289 -8.84 -16.76 -8.79
C LYS A 289 -7.95 -17.74 -8.02
N TYR A 290 -6.79 -17.29 -7.59
CA TYR A 290 -5.80 -18.13 -6.90
C TYR A 290 -5.88 -18.07 -5.37
N GLY A 291 -6.85 -17.36 -4.79
CA GLY A 291 -7.04 -17.29 -3.33
C GLY A 291 -5.87 -16.62 -2.59
N LYS A 292 -5.29 -15.57 -3.19
CA LYS A 292 -4.08 -14.88 -2.71
C LYS A 292 -4.30 -13.42 -2.32
N ILE A 293 -5.54 -13.00 -2.10
CA ILE A 293 -5.80 -11.63 -1.61
C ILE A 293 -5.21 -11.54 -0.19
N PRO A 294 -4.26 -10.63 0.06
CA PRO A 294 -3.69 -10.51 1.39
C PRO A 294 -4.71 -9.92 2.38
N PRO A 295 -4.58 -10.21 3.68
CA PRO A 295 -5.38 -9.55 4.71
C PRO A 295 -5.00 -8.06 4.88
N ASN A 296 -3.83 -7.64 4.37
CA ASN A 296 -3.43 -6.24 4.32
C ASN A 296 -4.28 -5.46 3.32
N ARG A 297 -4.59 -4.23 3.70
CA ARG A 297 -5.33 -3.23 2.94
C ARG A 297 -4.36 -2.30 2.20
N ILE A 298 -4.86 -1.69 1.14
CA ILE A 298 -4.24 -0.47 0.60
C ILE A 298 -4.69 0.70 1.47
N LEU A 299 -3.75 1.56 1.89
CA LEU A 299 -4.10 2.81 2.58
C LEU A 299 -4.35 3.91 1.55
N ALA A 300 -5.48 4.60 1.67
CA ALA A 300 -5.78 5.83 0.97
C ALA A 300 -5.82 7.00 1.95
N ARG A 301 -4.85 7.91 1.87
CA ARG A 301 -4.65 8.96 2.87
C ARG A 301 -4.68 10.36 2.28
N VAL A 302 -4.88 11.34 3.13
CA VAL A 302 -4.66 12.75 2.76
C VAL A 302 -3.16 13.08 2.70
N ASN A 303 -2.83 14.09 1.89
CA ASN A 303 -1.56 14.80 1.91
C ASN A 303 -1.78 16.28 1.60
N TYR A 304 -0.77 17.12 1.86
CA TYR A 304 -0.82 18.55 1.52
C TYR A 304 0.43 19.02 0.74
N ASN A 305 1.07 18.10 0.02
CA ASN A 305 2.31 18.33 -0.72
C ASN A 305 2.15 18.18 -2.23
N TYR A 306 1.32 17.25 -2.70
CA TYR A 306 1.15 16.96 -4.11
C TYR A 306 -0.27 16.52 -4.44
N TYR A 307 -0.65 16.61 -5.72
CA TYR A 307 -2.01 16.35 -6.16
C TYR A 307 -2.48 14.93 -5.81
N MET A 308 -1.85 13.92 -6.41
CA MET A 308 -2.13 12.50 -6.23
C MET A 308 -0.84 11.71 -6.48
N PHE A 309 -0.58 10.69 -5.66
CA PHE A 309 0.57 9.80 -5.83
C PHE A 309 0.41 8.52 -5.01
N ARG A 310 1.28 7.54 -5.26
CA ARG A 310 1.55 6.45 -4.33
C ARG A 310 2.96 6.51 -3.73
N ASP A 311 3.11 6.02 -2.52
CA ASP A 311 4.39 5.82 -1.84
C ASP A 311 4.42 4.46 -1.11
N ARG A 312 5.35 4.29 -0.16
CA ARG A 312 5.51 3.02 0.57
C ARG A 312 4.37 2.70 1.53
N ASP A 313 3.64 3.74 1.95
CA ASP A 313 2.60 3.64 2.96
C ASP A 313 1.20 3.52 2.32
N GLY A 314 1.03 3.86 1.04
CA GLY A 314 -0.23 3.73 0.32
C GLY A 314 -0.38 4.71 -0.85
N VAL A 315 -1.64 5.05 -1.16
CA VAL A 315 -2.02 6.11 -2.11
C VAL A 315 -2.41 7.37 -1.34
N ALA A 316 -2.10 8.54 -1.89
CA ALA A 316 -2.24 9.83 -1.21
C ALA A 316 -2.89 10.88 -2.11
N TYR A 317 -3.76 11.70 -1.52
CA TYR A 317 -4.57 12.70 -2.23
C TYR A 317 -4.53 14.06 -1.56
N PHE A 318 -4.49 15.13 -2.35
CA PHE A 318 -4.38 16.49 -1.84
C PHE A 318 -5.60 16.89 -1.00
N GLY A 319 -5.37 17.39 0.22
CA GLY A 319 -6.39 17.64 1.23
C GLY A 319 -7.20 18.93 1.06
N ASN A 320 -7.58 19.29 -0.17
CA ASN A 320 -8.48 20.40 -0.44
C ASN A 320 -9.90 19.92 -0.76
N LYS A 321 -10.88 20.83 -0.72
CA LYS A 321 -12.30 20.52 -0.97
C LYS A 321 -12.53 19.76 -2.30
N GLY A 322 -11.86 20.20 -3.36
CA GLY A 322 -12.05 19.68 -4.72
C GLY A 322 -11.54 18.26 -4.88
N THR A 323 -10.28 18.00 -4.50
CA THR A 323 -9.68 16.68 -4.58
C THR A 323 -10.34 15.72 -3.60
N MET A 324 -10.66 16.16 -2.39
CA MET A 324 -11.35 15.33 -1.41
C MET A 324 -12.77 14.97 -1.86
N ARG A 325 -13.47 15.84 -2.61
CA ARG A 325 -14.73 15.45 -3.25
C ARG A 325 -14.55 14.25 -4.18
N MET A 326 -13.48 14.23 -4.99
CA MET A 326 -13.27 13.16 -5.96
C MET A 326 -13.05 11.80 -5.29
N VAL A 327 -12.51 11.76 -4.08
CA VAL A 327 -12.16 10.51 -3.40
C VAL A 327 -13.10 10.14 -2.27
N ALA A 328 -13.69 11.11 -1.58
CA ALA A 328 -14.57 10.86 -0.44
C ALA A 328 -16.06 10.81 -0.79
N ASP A 329 -16.51 11.41 -1.90
CA ASP A 329 -17.92 11.38 -2.29
C ASP A 329 -18.26 10.05 -3.00
N PRO A 330 -19.12 9.18 -2.42
CA PRO A 330 -19.46 7.89 -3.01
C PRO A 330 -20.12 7.98 -4.38
N ASP A 331 -20.82 9.08 -4.66
CA ASP A 331 -21.51 9.29 -5.95
C ASP A 331 -20.55 9.73 -7.06
N VAL A 332 -19.34 10.15 -6.69
CA VAL A 332 -18.31 10.71 -7.58
C VAL A 332 -17.14 9.76 -7.77
N VAL A 333 -16.63 9.13 -6.69
CA VAL A 333 -15.38 8.33 -6.71
C VAL A 333 -15.43 7.16 -7.70
N THR A 334 -16.62 6.69 -8.06
CA THR A 334 -16.83 5.55 -8.97
C THR A 334 -17.01 5.95 -10.44
N LYS A 335 -16.98 7.25 -10.76
CA LYS A 335 -17.29 7.78 -12.10
C LYS A 335 -16.15 8.62 -12.66
N GLY A 336 -16.04 8.66 -13.99
CA GLY A 336 -15.21 9.63 -14.72
C GLY A 336 -13.76 9.68 -14.25
N ASP A 337 -13.12 10.84 -14.34
CA ASP A 337 -11.73 11.02 -13.89
C ASP A 337 -11.47 10.66 -12.42
N PRO A 338 -12.38 10.90 -11.46
CA PRO A 338 -12.23 10.42 -10.08
C PRO A 338 -11.94 8.93 -9.95
N CYS A 339 -12.75 8.08 -10.62
CA CYS A 339 -12.54 6.64 -10.63
C CYS A 339 -11.19 6.27 -11.23
N TRP A 340 -10.82 6.90 -12.35
CA TRP A 340 -9.52 6.67 -12.95
C TRP A 340 -8.36 7.06 -12.04
N GLY A 341 -8.45 8.23 -11.40
CA GLY A 341 -7.42 8.73 -10.50
C GLY A 341 -7.15 7.74 -9.36
N PHE A 342 -8.20 7.25 -8.69
CA PHE A 342 -8.04 6.23 -7.66
C PHE A 342 -7.44 4.92 -8.24
N CYS A 343 -8.02 4.39 -9.31
CA CYS A 343 -7.60 3.11 -9.88
C CYS A 343 -6.16 3.16 -10.44
N HIS A 344 -5.72 4.29 -10.96
CA HIS A 344 -4.36 4.48 -11.47
C HIS A 344 -3.33 4.39 -10.34
N GLU A 345 -3.54 5.12 -9.24
CA GLU A 345 -2.65 5.08 -8.08
C GLU A 345 -2.67 3.72 -7.38
N ALA A 346 -3.86 3.12 -7.20
CA ALA A 346 -3.98 1.76 -6.66
C ALA A 346 -3.34 0.72 -7.60
N GLY A 347 -3.45 0.92 -8.92
CA GLY A 347 -2.77 0.12 -9.93
C GLY A 347 -1.25 0.16 -9.76
N HIS A 348 -0.67 1.30 -9.42
CA HIS A 348 0.77 1.40 -9.12
C HIS A 348 1.21 0.64 -7.87
N VAL A 349 0.33 0.43 -6.89
CA VAL A 349 0.60 -0.45 -5.73
C VAL A 349 0.65 -1.91 -6.19
N LEU A 350 -0.16 -2.27 -7.19
CA LEU A 350 -0.39 -3.65 -7.64
C LEU A 350 0.41 -4.06 -8.89
N GLN A 351 1.27 -3.19 -9.39
CA GLN A 351 2.17 -3.48 -10.50
C GLN A 351 3.25 -4.50 -10.13
N LEU A 352 3.27 -5.64 -10.83
CA LEU A 352 4.37 -6.61 -10.73
C LEU A 352 5.63 -6.04 -11.41
N ARG A 353 6.56 -5.54 -10.60
CA ARG A 353 7.82 -4.91 -11.04
C ARG A 353 9.00 -5.88 -10.85
N PRO A 354 9.83 -6.14 -11.88
CA PRO A 354 9.77 -5.66 -13.27
C PRO A 354 8.96 -6.56 -14.23
N GLN A 355 8.23 -7.56 -13.75
CA GLN A 355 7.71 -8.66 -14.58
C GLN A 355 6.74 -8.24 -15.68
N ILE A 356 5.72 -7.45 -15.35
CA ILE A 356 4.84 -6.81 -16.34
C ILE A 356 5.07 -5.28 -16.39
N THR A 357 6.11 -4.82 -15.70
CA THR A 357 6.46 -3.41 -15.55
C THR A 357 7.97 -3.23 -15.71
N TRP A 358 8.49 -3.62 -16.87
CA TRP A 358 9.86 -3.29 -17.26
C TRP A 358 10.00 -1.79 -17.54
N GLY A 359 11.22 -1.30 -17.75
CA GLY A 359 11.43 0.14 -18.01
C GLY A 359 10.57 0.65 -19.17
N GLY A 360 9.90 1.79 -18.96
CA GLY A 360 8.97 2.40 -19.92
C GLY A 360 7.51 2.02 -19.72
N MET A 361 7.22 1.12 -18.78
CA MET A 361 5.88 0.61 -18.47
C MET A 361 5.29 1.14 -17.18
N THR A 362 6.02 1.94 -16.38
CA THR A 362 5.53 2.40 -15.06
C THR A 362 4.18 3.12 -15.16
N GLU A 363 4.00 4.00 -16.16
CA GLU A 363 2.73 4.70 -16.41
C GLU A 363 1.77 3.97 -17.38
N VAL A 364 2.10 2.73 -17.75
CA VAL A 364 1.34 1.94 -18.72
C VAL A 364 0.68 0.76 -18.04
N SER A 365 1.43 -0.12 -17.38
CA SER A 365 0.88 -1.38 -16.85
C SER A 365 -0.07 -1.16 -15.66
N CYS A 366 0.04 -0.05 -14.91
CA CYS A 366 -0.94 0.33 -13.89
C CYS A 366 -2.34 0.53 -14.50
N ASN A 367 -2.39 0.99 -15.76
CA ASN A 367 -3.63 1.27 -16.44
C ASN A 367 -4.36 0.02 -16.97
N ILE A 368 -3.74 -1.17 -16.91
CA ILE A 368 -4.46 -2.43 -17.10
C ILE A 368 -5.52 -2.59 -15.99
N PHE A 369 -5.15 -2.29 -14.75
CA PHE A 369 -6.06 -2.30 -13.61
C PHE A 369 -7.10 -1.18 -13.70
N SER A 370 -6.67 0.03 -14.09
CA SER A 370 -7.57 1.17 -14.30
C SER A 370 -8.63 0.86 -15.35
N MET A 371 -8.24 0.38 -16.54
CA MET A 371 -9.19 0.06 -17.61
C MET A 371 -10.20 -1.01 -17.17
N TYR A 372 -9.72 -2.11 -16.57
CA TYR A 372 -10.57 -3.20 -16.11
C TYR A 372 -11.57 -2.74 -15.05
N THR A 373 -11.08 -2.12 -13.98
CA THR A 373 -11.92 -1.71 -12.85
C THR A 373 -12.95 -0.68 -13.30
N ARG A 374 -12.53 0.32 -14.06
CA ARG A 374 -13.40 1.39 -14.54
C ARG A 374 -14.54 0.85 -15.41
N GLY A 375 -14.23 -0.08 -16.32
CA GLY A 375 -15.22 -0.77 -17.14
C GLY A 375 -16.21 -1.59 -16.30
N ARG A 376 -15.71 -2.32 -15.28
CA ARG A 376 -16.56 -3.05 -14.32
C ARG A 376 -17.45 -2.12 -13.47
N MET A 377 -17.00 -0.89 -13.20
CA MET A 377 -17.80 0.16 -12.57
C MET A 377 -18.78 0.85 -13.54
N GLY A 378 -18.91 0.38 -14.79
CA GLY A 378 -19.86 0.90 -15.77
C GLY A 378 -19.43 2.19 -16.49
N ASN A 379 -18.15 2.55 -16.42
CA ASN A 379 -17.64 3.72 -17.13
C ASN A 379 -17.20 3.37 -18.56
N PRO A 380 -17.25 4.34 -19.49
CA PRO A 380 -16.75 4.14 -20.85
C PRO A 380 -15.23 3.94 -20.88
N SER A 381 -14.76 3.22 -21.91
CA SER A 381 -13.34 3.01 -22.20
C SER A 381 -12.61 4.33 -22.43
N ARG A 382 -11.48 4.51 -21.74
CA ARG A 382 -10.63 5.69 -21.93
C ARG A 382 -9.92 5.66 -23.27
N LEU A 383 -9.51 4.47 -23.73
CA LEU A 383 -8.86 4.28 -25.03
C LEU A 383 -9.81 4.62 -26.19
N SER A 384 -11.07 4.20 -26.12
CA SER A 384 -12.08 4.54 -27.12
C SER A 384 -12.42 6.02 -27.12
N ALA A 385 -12.69 6.60 -25.94
CA ALA A 385 -13.01 8.02 -25.80
C ALA A 385 -11.90 8.94 -26.37
N GLN A 386 -10.64 8.53 -26.21
CA GLN A 386 -9.48 9.28 -26.69
C GLN A 386 -8.99 8.85 -28.09
N LYS A 387 -9.66 7.89 -28.73
CA LYS A 387 -9.32 7.32 -30.05
C LYS A 387 -7.91 6.72 -30.11
N ASN A 388 -7.42 6.15 -29.01
CA ASN A 388 -6.06 5.63 -28.90
C ASN A 388 -5.84 4.42 -29.82
N TYR A 389 -6.83 3.59 -30.10
CA TYR A 389 -6.67 2.46 -31.03
C TYR A 389 -6.19 2.92 -32.41
N ALA A 390 -6.90 3.88 -33.01
CA ALA A 390 -6.52 4.43 -34.31
C ALA A 390 -5.19 5.20 -34.26
N LYS A 391 -4.96 5.99 -33.18
CA LYS A 391 -3.71 6.73 -32.99
C LYS A 391 -2.51 5.78 -32.89
N ALA A 392 -2.60 4.75 -32.05
CA ALA A 392 -1.55 3.75 -31.82
C ALA A 392 -1.27 2.94 -33.10
N ARG A 393 -2.29 2.51 -33.85
CA ARG A 393 -2.06 1.85 -35.15
C ARG A 393 -1.31 2.76 -36.11
N LYS A 394 -1.67 4.05 -36.16
CA LYS A 394 -0.98 5.03 -37.01
C LYS A 394 0.47 5.28 -36.57
N SER A 395 0.71 5.46 -35.27
CA SER A 395 2.02 5.88 -34.75
C SER A 395 3.00 4.73 -34.51
N ILE A 396 2.52 3.50 -34.32
CA ILE A 396 3.35 2.31 -34.01
C ILE A 396 3.34 1.32 -35.17
N ILE A 397 2.18 0.80 -35.58
CA ILE A 397 2.11 -0.25 -36.61
C ILE A 397 2.47 0.31 -37.99
N ASN A 398 1.90 1.45 -38.35
CA ASN A 398 2.09 2.10 -39.65
C ASN A 398 3.28 3.07 -39.67
N SER A 399 4.14 3.04 -38.65
CA SER A 399 5.26 3.96 -38.55
C SER A 399 6.33 3.62 -39.59
N ASN A 400 6.95 4.65 -40.17
CA ASN A 400 8.09 4.51 -41.06
C ASN A 400 9.17 5.57 -40.69
N PRO A 401 10.34 5.18 -40.17
CA PRO A 401 10.77 3.80 -39.89
C PRO A 401 9.94 3.12 -38.79
N ARG A 402 9.98 1.80 -38.75
CA ARG A 402 9.27 1.01 -37.73
C ARG A 402 9.83 1.25 -36.34
N ILE A 403 8.94 1.49 -35.37
CA ILE A 403 9.29 1.69 -33.97
C ILE A 403 8.82 0.54 -33.07
N SER A 404 9.31 0.51 -31.84
CA SER A 404 8.73 -0.30 -30.78
C SER A 404 7.61 0.50 -30.13
N TYR A 405 6.54 -0.16 -29.65
CA TYR A 405 5.51 0.52 -28.86
C TYR A 405 6.10 1.33 -27.69
N LEU A 406 7.21 0.89 -27.08
CA LEU A 406 7.91 1.62 -26.00
C LEU A 406 8.40 3.02 -26.40
N GLN A 407 8.57 3.27 -27.71
CA GLN A 407 9.06 4.54 -28.24
C GLN A 407 7.93 5.53 -28.55
N ASP A 408 6.66 5.11 -28.51
CA ASP A 408 5.54 6.03 -28.68
C ASP A 408 5.48 6.99 -27.49
N PRO A 409 5.35 8.31 -27.65
CA PRO A 409 5.36 9.23 -26.51
C PRO A 409 4.09 9.18 -25.65
N ASP A 410 2.99 8.62 -26.14
CA ASP A 410 1.71 8.55 -25.44
C ASP A 410 1.55 7.20 -24.73
N VAL A 411 1.54 7.22 -23.40
CA VAL A 411 1.37 6.02 -22.55
C VAL A 411 0.06 5.28 -22.85
N PHE A 412 -0.98 5.97 -23.33
CA PHE A 412 -2.24 5.33 -23.72
C PHE A 412 -2.12 4.59 -25.04
N ASN A 413 -1.33 5.08 -25.99
CA ASN A 413 -1.02 4.31 -27.21
C ASN A 413 -0.21 3.05 -26.87
N ARG A 414 0.73 3.15 -25.91
CA ARG A 414 1.49 2.00 -25.41
C ARG A 414 0.61 0.95 -24.73
N LEU A 415 -0.48 1.37 -24.10
CA LEU A 415 -1.43 0.48 -23.40
C LEU A 415 -2.27 -0.37 -24.37
N VAL A 416 -2.56 0.15 -25.58
CA VAL A 416 -3.42 -0.51 -26.58
C VAL A 416 -3.11 -2.00 -26.78
N PRO A 417 -1.87 -2.43 -27.09
CA PRO A 417 -1.57 -3.86 -27.27
C PRO A 417 -1.90 -4.72 -26.04
N PHE A 418 -1.71 -4.20 -24.83
CA PHE A 418 -2.03 -4.95 -23.62
C PHE A 418 -3.55 -5.07 -23.47
N TRP A 419 -4.29 -3.99 -23.67
CA TRP A 419 -5.74 -4.05 -23.56
C TRP A 419 -6.40 -4.88 -24.68
N GLN A 420 -5.84 -4.89 -25.89
CA GLN A 420 -6.32 -5.77 -26.98
C GLN A 420 -6.18 -7.27 -26.65
N LEU A 421 -5.15 -7.67 -25.90
CA LEU A 421 -5.06 -9.04 -25.39
C LEU A 421 -6.23 -9.34 -24.43
N HIS A 422 -6.54 -8.42 -23.51
CA HIS A 422 -7.69 -8.57 -22.62
C HIS A 422 -9.00 -8.75 -23.42
N LEU A 423 -9.26 -7.84 -24.36
CA LEU A 423 -10.49 -7.86 -25.17
C LEU A 423 -10.61 -9.15 -25.97
N PHE A 424 -9.54 -9.58 -26.62
CA PHE A 424 -9.52 -10.81 -27.40
C PHE A 424 -9.84 -12.03 -26.53
N PHE A 425 -9.08 -12.24 -25.46
CA PHE A 425 -9.25 -13.44 -24.65
C PHE A 425 -10.58 -13.44 -23.90
N ALA A 426 -11.07 -12.28 -23.43
CA ALA A 426 -12.41 -12.17 -22.85
C ALA A 426 -13.51 -12.52 -23.88
N LYS A 427 -13.42 -11.99 -25.11
CA LYS A 427 -14.36 -12.31 -26.20
C LYS A 427 -14.36 -13.81 -26.55
N HIS A 428 -13.21 -14.47 -26.45
CA HIS A 428 -13.02 -15.90 -26.75
C HIS A 428 -13.13 -16.81 -25.51
N GLY A 429 -13.88 -16.40 -24.49
CA GLY A 429 -14.24 -17.26 -23.35
C GLY A 429 -13.13 -17.47 -22.31
N GLN A 430 -12.08 -16.65 -22.33
CA GLN A 430 -10.96 -16.67 -21.38
C GLN A 430 -10.87 -15.33 -20.62
N PRO A 431 -11.89 -14.94 -19.81
CA PRO A 431 -11.89 -13.66 -19.10
C PRO A 431 -10.77 -13.54 -18.06
N ASP A 432 -10.24 -14.67 -17.57
CA ASP A 432 -9.14 -14.73 -16.61
C ASP A 432 -7.75 -14.72 -17.25
N PHE A 433 -7.62 -14.46 -18.56
CA PHE A 433 -6.32 -14.50 -19.26
C PHE A 433 -5.23 -13.69 -18.53
N TYR A 434 -5.53 -12.46 -18.11
CA TYR A 434 -4.56 -11.65 -17.37
C TYR A 434 -4.29 -12.17 -15.95
N ALA A 435 -5.28 -12.75 -15.28
CA ALA A 435 -5.08 -13.39 -13.98
C ALA A 435 -4.06 -14.53 -14.09
N ASP A 436 -4.18 -15.35 -15.14
CA ASP A 436 -3.30 -16.49 -15.40
C ASP A 436 -1.91 -16.03 -15.84
N VAL A 437 -1.82 -15.04 -16.73
CA VAL A 437 -0.52 -14.45 -17.15
C VAL A 437 0.23 -13.85 -15.96
N MET A 438 -0.45 -13.11 -15.09
CA MET A 438 0.17 -12.49 -13.92
C MET A 438 0.53 -13.50 -12.83
N GLU A 439 -0.22 -14.60 -12.68
CA GLU A 439 0.17 -15.71 -11.81
C GLU A 439 1.40 -16.45 -12.35
N GLU A 440 1.44 -16.76 -13.66
CA GLU A 440 2.61 -17.36 -14.29
C GLU A 440 3.86 -16.49 -14.15
N MET A 441 3.72 -15.17 -14.24
CA MET A 441 4.80 -14.25 -13.90
C MET A 441 5.16 -14.37 -12.42
N ARG A 442 4.19 -14.26 -11.52
CA ARG A 442 4.41 -14.26 -10.07
C ARG A 442 5.13 -15.53 -9.58
N SER A 443 4.89 -16.69 -10.20
CA SER A 443 5.43 -17.99 -9.78
C SER A 443 6.87 -18.27 -10.22
N ARG A 444 7.53 -17.35 -10.95
CA ARG A 444 8.91 -17.54 -11.47
C ARG A 444 9.79 -16.32 -11.20
N PRO A 445 11.13 -16.44 -11.14
CA PRO A 445 12.02 -15.26 -11.07
C PRO A 445 11.77 -14.27 -12.22
N ASP A 446 11.99 -12.97 -11.97
CA ASP A 446 12.03 -12.00 -13.07
C ASP A 446 13.18 -12.34 -14.03
N ALA A 447 12.96 -12.11 -15.33
CA ALA A 447 13.93 -12.44 -16.36
C ALA A 447 15.10 -11.44 -16.43
N GLY A 448 14.94 -10.27 -15.82
CA GLY A 448 15.99 -9.25 -15.73
C GLY A 448 15.55 -7.98 -15.00
N ARG A 449 16.51 -7.17 -14.58
CA ARG A 449 16.32 -5.88 -13.89
C ARG A 449 17.17 -4.82 -14.56
N GLY A 450 16.97 -3.54 -14.23
CA GLY A 450 17.79 -2.49 -14.88
C GLY A 450 17.51 -2.43 -16.39
N ASN A 451 18.56 -2.27 -17.18
CA ASN A 451 18.50 -2.39 -18.63
C ASN A 451 18.12 -3.81 -19.09
N ASP A 452 18.40 -4.85 -18.31
CA ASP A 452 18.00 -6.22 -18.64
C ASP A 452 16.52 -6.47 -18.38
N SER A 453 15.78 -5.50 -17.82
CA SER A 453 14.32 -5.65 -17.62
C SER A 453 13.55 -5.88 -18.92
N ILE A 454 14.12 -5.50 -20.08
CA ILE A 454 13.56 -5.83 -21.40
C ILE A 454 13.39 -7.34 -21.63
N LEU A 455 14.15 -8.20 -20.94
CA LEU A 455 13.99 -9.66 -20.99
C LEU A 455 12.62 -10.10 -20.46
N ASN A 456 12.02 -9.35 -19.53
CA ASN A 456 10.66 -9.63 -19.05
C ASN A 456 9.61 -9.45 -20.15
N GLN A 457 9.85 -8.57 -21.13
CA GLN A 457 8.96 -8.43 -22.29
C GLN A 457 8.92 -9.73 -23.11
N PHE A 458 10.07 -10.34 -23.37
CA PHE A 458 10.14 -11.61 -24.10
C PHE A 458 9.52 -12.75 -23.31
N GLN A 459 9.73 -12.77 -21.98
CA GLN A 459 9.05 -13.71 -21.09
C GLN A 459 7.52 -13.51 -21.13
N PHE A 460 7.04 -12.26 -21.14
CA PHE A 460 5.63 -11.91 -21.26
C PHE A 460 5.01 -12.43 -22.54
N ILE A 461 5.70 -12.28 -23.67
CA ILE A 461 5.23 -12.80 -24.96
C ILE A 461 5.07 -14.33 -24.91
N ARG A 462 6.07 -15.05 -24.37
CA ARG A 462 6.01 -16.52 -24.22
C ARG A 462 4.85 -16.95 -23.33
N ILE A 463 4.68 -16.29 -22.18
CA ILE A 463 3.60 -16.60 -21.23
C ILE A 463 2.23 -16.30 -21.83
N CYS A 464 2.04 -15.19 -22.56
CA CYS A 464 0.79 -14.90 -23.25
C CYS A 464 0.43 -16.01 -24.25
N CYS A 465 1.41 -16.50 -25.02
CA CYS A 465 1.19 -17.61 -25.95
C CYS A 465 0.86 -18.92 -25.23
N ASP A 466 1.56 -19.21 -24.12
CA ASP A 466 1.35 -20.44 -23.34
C ASP A 466 0.03 -20.46 -22.58
N VAL A 467 -0.41 -19.34 -22.02
CA VAL A 467 -1.71 -19.20 -21.35
C VAL A 467 -2.83 -19.24 -22.38
N GLY A 468 -2.71 -18.44 -23.45
CA GLY A 468 -3.73 -18.33 -24.48
C GLY A 468 -3.82 -19.54 -25.41
N LYS A 469 -2.81 -20.43 -25.39
CA LYS A 469 -2.64 -21.56 -26.33
C LYS A 469 -2.69 -21.13 -27.80
N LEU A 470 -2.15 -19.95 -28.09
CA LEU A 470 -2.13 -19.35 -29.41
C LEU A 470 -0.73 -18.84 -29.76
N ASP A 471 -0.39 -18.91 -31.04
CA ASP A 471 0.79 -18.23 -31.57
C ASP A 471 0.47 -16.75 -31.80
N LEU A 472 0.84 -15.90 -30.84
CA LEU A 472 0.65 -14.45 -30.89
C LEU A 472 1.82 -13.70 -31.55
N THR A 473 2.75 -14.39 -32.22
CA THR A 473 3.96 -13.75 -32.76
C THR A 473 3.66 -12.62 -33.74
N ASP A 474 2.65 -12.74 -34.59
CA ASP A 474 2.29 -11.70 -35.57
C ASP A 474 1.70 -10.46 -34.90
N PHE A 475 0.94 -10.66 -33.83
CA PHE A 475 0.40 -9.57 -33.01
C PHE A 475 1.50 -8.76 -32.35
N PHE A 476 2.43 -9.43 -31.67
CA PHE A 476 3.57 -8.78 -31.00
C PHE A 476 4.55 -8.15 -32.00
N GLU A 477 4.74 -8.80 -33.15
CA GLU A 477 5.50 -8.24 -34.27
C GLU A 477 4.88 -6.90 -34.68
N LYS A 478 3.61 -6.85 -35.08
CA LYS A 478 2.95 -5.60 -35.53
C LYS A 478 3.10 -4.44 -34.55
N TRP A 479 2.96 -4.69 -33.25
CA TRP A 479 3.15 -3.68 -32.20
C TRP A 479 4.63 -3.35 -31.86
N GLY A 480 5.59 -3.95 -32.56
CA GLY A 480 7.01 -3.61 -32.44
C GLY A 480 7.68 -4.18 -31.19
N PHE A 481 7.16 -5.26 -30.59
CA PHE A 481 7.81 -5.94 -29.47
C PHE A 481 9.11 -6.64 -29.90
N PHE A 482 9.21 -7.04 -31.17
CA PHE A 482 10.39 -7.69 -31.74
C PHE A 482 11.32 -6.74 -32.51
N ARG A 483 11.17 -5.41 -32.34
CA ARG A 483 12.05 -4.44 -32.98
C ARG A 483 13.47 -4.58 -32.43
N VAL A 484 14.39 -5.05 -33.27
CA VAL A 484 15.82 -5.14 -32.99
C VAL A 484 16.45 -3.74 -32.97
N GLY A 485 17.44 -3.57 -32.09
CA GLY A 485 18.26 -2.38 -31.99
C GLY A 485 18.16 -1.72 -30.62
N GLU A 486 18.68 -0.51 -30.55
CA GLU A 486 18.72 0.25 -29.32
C GLU A 486 17.39 1.00 -29.08
N ILE A 487 16.90 0.93 -27.83
CA ILE A 487 15.76 1.70 -27.34
C ILE A 487 16.23 2.48 -26.11
N LYS A 488 16.23 3.81 -26.24
CA LYS A 488 16.46 4.73 -25.12
C LYS A 488 15.13 5.32 -24.68
N LEU A 489 14.87 5.31 -23.38
CA LEU A 489 13.68 5.94 -22.81
C LEU A 489 13.95 6.40 -21.38
N LYS A 490 13.19 7.40 -20.93
CA LYS A 490 13.18 7.86 -19.55
C LYS A 490 11.89 7.43 -18.88
N ASP A 491 12.00 6.68 -17.80
CA ASP A 491 10.89 6.18 -16.99
C ASP A 491 11.33 6.15 -15.53
N TYR A 492 11.17 7.28 -14.84
CA TYR A 492 11.70 7.55 -13.49
C TYR A 492 13.23 7.47 -13.34
N ARG A 493 13.92 6.89 -14.31
CA ARG A 493 15.37 6.91 -14.56
C ARG A 493 15.62 6.68 -16.05
N ASP A 494 16.88 6.75 -16.47
CA ASP A 494 17.24 6.46 -17.86
C ASP A 494 17.42 4.97 -18.10
N TYR A 495 16.81 4.47 -19.17
CA TYR A 495 16.95 3.10 -19.66
C TYR A 495 17.60 3.10 -21.05
N ARG A 496 18.50 2.14 -21.26
CA ARG A 496 19.14 1.85 -22.54
C ARG A 496 19.02 0.36 -22.83
N PHE A 497 17.98 -0.02 -23.54
CA PHE A 497 17.76 -1.41 -23.95
C PHE A 497 18.48 -1.72 -25.25
N LEU A 498 19.08 -2.91 -25.32
CA LEU A 498 19.62 -3.49 -26.54
C LEU A 498 18.81 -4.75 -26.86
N VAL A 499 17.92 -4.67 -27.84
CA VAL A 499 17.19 -5.84 -28.34
C VAL A 499 17.99 -6.47 -29.47
N THR A 500 18.42 -7.71 -29.31
CA THR A 500 19.25 -8.41 -30.32
C THR A 500 18.41 -9.35 -31.21
N PRO A 501 18.88 -9.69 -32.43
CA PRO A 501 18.25 -10.71 -33.27
C PRO A 501 18.08 -12.06 -32.57
N GLU A 502 19.03 -12.45 -31.72
CA GLU A 502 19.02 -13.73 -31.00
C GLU A 502 17.86 -13.80 -30.01
N MET A 503 17.59 -12.73 -29.26
CA MET A 503 16.46 -12.66 -28.32
C MET A 503 15.11 -12.87 -29.05
N VAL A 504 14.97 -12.26 -30.23
CA VAL A 504 13.79 -12.39 -31.08
C VAL A 504 13.69 -13.82 -31.64
N ALA A 505 14.79 -14.35 -32.18
CA ALA A 505 14.83 -15.68 -32.77
C ALA A 505 14.55 -16.78 -31.74
N GLU A 506 15.11 -16.68 -30.53
CA GLU A 506 14.88 -17.63 -29.45
C GLU A 506 13.40 -17.64 -29.05
N THR A 507 12.79 -16.47 -28.92
CA THR A 507 11.38 -16.32 -28.56
C THR A 507 10.45 -16.87 -29.64
N ARG A 508 10.72 -16.58 -30.92
CA ARG A 508 9.98 -17.15 -32.05
C ARG A 508 10.11 -18.67 -32.13
N SER A 509 11.33 -19.19 -31.94
CA SER A 509 11.60 -20.63 -31.96
C SER A 509 10.91 -21.34 -30.79
N TYR A 510 10.88 -20.72 -29.61
CA TYR A 510 10.11 -21.24 -28.47
C TYR A 510 8.64 -21.41 -28.81
N ILE A 511 8.01 -20.37 -29.37
CA ILE A 511 6.58 -20.38 -29.70
C ILE A 511 6.29 -21.37 -30.84
N ALA A 512 7.12 -21.38 -31.89
CA ALA A 512 6.96 -22.31 -33.01
C ALA A 512 6.98 -23.79 -32.57
N ARG A 513 7.86 -24.14 -31.62
CA ARG A 513 7.93 -25.51 -31.06
C ARG A 513 6.68 -25.93 -30.29
N LYS A 514 5.84 -24.99 -29.85
CA LYS A 514 4.57 -25.31 -29.18
C LYS A 514 3.49 -25.78 -30.15
N ASN A 515 3.64 -25.50 -31.44
CA ASN A 515 2.66 -25.84 -32.48
C ASN A 515 1.24 -25.31 -32.15
N TYR A 516 1.16 -24.12 -31.55
CA TYR A 516 -0.12 -23.45 -31.30
C TYR A 516 -0.71 -22.90 -32.59
N SER A 517 -2.05 -22.90 -32.69
CA SER A 517 -2.74 -22.25 -33.81
C SER A 517 -2.58 -20.73 -33.75
N LYS A 518 -2.66 -20.08 -34.90
CA LYS A 518 -2.79 -18.62 -34.98
C LYS A 518 -4.17 -18.18 -34.48
N PRO A 519 -4.31 -16.94 -33.99
CA PRO A 519 -5.62 -16.39 -33.65
C PRO A 519 -6.57 -16.40 -34.85
N PRO A 520 -7.89 -16.59 -34.62
CA PRO A 520 -8.90 -16.63 -35.69
C PRO A 520 -9.21 -15.25 -36.28
N GLU A 521 -8.73 -14.17 -35.66
CA GLU A 521 -8.90 -12.79 -36.12
C GLU A 521 -7.66 -11.95 -35.79
N ASP A 522 -7.54 -10.78 -36.43
CA ASP A 522 -6.45 -9.85 -36.16
C ASP A 522 -6.72 -9.02 -34.90
N LEU A 523 -6.09 -9.40 -33.80
CA LEU A 523 -6.20 -8.72 -32.50
C LEU A 523 -5.86 -7.22 -32.57
N THR A 524 -5.01 -6.80 -33.52
CA THR A 524 -4.61 -5.38 -33.65
C THR A 524 -5.75 -4.46 -34.08
N LEU A 525 -6.86 -5.04 -34.56
CA LEU A 525 -8.07 -4.32 -34.97
C LEU A 525 -9.16 -4.27 -33.90
N LEU A 526 -8.97 -4.93 -32.74
CA LEU A 526 -9.96 -4.93 -31.67
C LEU A 526 -10.01 -3.59 -30.94
N GLU A 527 -11.23 -3.17 -30.60
CA GLU A 527 -11.59 -1.95 -29.86
C GLU A 527 -12.80 -2.27 -28.95
N ASP A 528 -13.03 -1.47 -27.91
CA ASP A 528 -14.08 -1.67 -26.89
C ASP A 528 -15.11 -0.54 -26.78
#